data_AF-A0A1S0TPT1-F1
#
_entry.id   AF-A0A1S0TPT1-F1
#
_cell.length_a   1.000
_cell.length_b   1.000
_cell.length_c   1.000
_cell.angle_alpha   90.00
_cell.angle_beta   90.00
_cell.angle_gamma   90.00
#
_symmetry.space_group_name_H-M   'P 1'
#
loop_
_entity.id
_entity.type
_entity.pdbx_description
1 polymer ?
#
loop_
_entity_poly.entity_id
_entity_poly.type
_entity_poly.pdbx_seq_one_letter_code
_entity_poly.pdbx_strand_id
1 'polypeptide(L)'
;MPTILRCYSQRQTNPLLCRTIEYVCKQFYIIHRKPFLLQMAGAVANILDTTDNNFEVNPMKVKAKYWFNLLHSMEDMNDMNDPIHILDLVNETKPLKALDLCYRDDPNTFSLLTDALASAVTVCAFAPESRRCYQMLLVMQATIPYFLEQIERDTVKQGNSMIAVKHEISIYTTLCVEMKALVNCCDILARGPTRTFDIVNSVSDRGKSFIADSPQFFDPPTLIEDETKIHYSYISHKKNAVSSDAIDNIEGQREIFRRPRDALLILAATFIEKAKPRIKELTKLASNIEHIKIPELFDHKCFVKLNEIALALLKIAPYDLGTIACLGLQKYFSVILLTTDWSIENNRPALNFVLRRLDKTIQKIGKKIIFRRRTNWIALTNWLNGLHQTLVAFPYIAHSHPLKSTTLMCLRIMIGDPLNDDLFTQSNTTFQPFYMVLVHLNHLYCSP
;
A
#
# COMPACT_ATOMS: atom_id res chain seq x y z
N MET A 1 10.68 5.42 21.08
CA MET A 1 9.29 5.04 20.70
C MET A 1 9.10 3.58 20.28
N PRO A 2 9.79 3.01 19.28
CA PRO A 2 9.49 1.64 18.80
C PRO A 2 9.51 0.57 19.89
N THR A 3 10.47 0.62 20.82
CA THR A 3 10.52 -0.28 21.98
C THR A 3 9.36 -0.05 22.94
N ILE A 4 9.04 1.21 23.26
CA ILE A 4 7.91 1.58 24.13
C ILE A 4 6.59 1.03 23.57
N LEU A 5 6.33 1.22 22.27
CA LEU A 5 5.09 0.72 21.64
C LEU A 5 5.04 -0.80 21.54
N ARG A 6 6.17 -1.50 21.38
CA ARG A 6 6.21 -2.97 21.47
C ARG A 6 5.83 -3.43 22.87
N CYS A 7 6.37 -2.80 23.91
CA CYS A 7 5.99 -3.09 25.30
C CYS A 7 4.50 -2.81 25.54
N TYR A 8 4.01 -1.66 25.08
CA TYR A 8 2.59 -1.30 25.14
C TYR A 8 1.74 -2.40 24.48
N SER A 9 2.02 -2.74 23.22
CA SER A 9 1.30 -3.75 22.45
C SER A 9 1.29 -5.14 23.08
N GLN A 10 2.33 -5.52 23.82
CA GLN A 10 2.48 -6.87 24.37
C GLN A 10 1.94 -7.01 25.80
N ARG A 11 1.87 -5.90 26.56
CA ARG A 11 1.57 -5.92 28.00
C ARG A 11 0.27 -5.21 28.32
N GLN A 12 -0.75 -5.43 27.49
CA GLN A 12 -2.06 -4.80 27.61
C GLN A 12 -2.83 -5.21 28.87
N THR A 13 -2.44 -6.32 29.50
CA THR A 13 -2.97 -6.78 30.79
C THR A 13 -2.41 -6.00 31.99
N ASN A 14 -1.44 -5.10 31.80
CA ASN A 14 -0.89 -4.25 32.85
C ASN A 14 -1.43 -2.81 32.70
N PRO A 15 -2.50 -2.42 33.43
CA PRO A 15 -3.11 -1.11 33.28
C PRO A 15 -2.19 0.04 33.68
N LEU A 16 -1.32 -0.16 34.68
CA LEU A 16 -0.36 0.84 35.13
C LEU A 16 0.59 1.21 34.00
N LEU A 17 1.21 0.20 33.36
CA LEU A 17 2.11 0.40 32.23
C LEU A 17 1.41 1.10 31.05
N CYS A 18 0.20 0.66 30.69
CA CYS A 18 -0.55 1.26 29.60
C CYS A 18 -0.84 2.74 29.86
N ARG A 19 -1.41 3.06 31.03
CA ARG A 19 -1.72 4.45 31.43
C ARG A 19 -0.49 5.32 31.50
N THR A 20 0.64 4.80 32.01
CA THR A 20 1.90 5.55 32.02
C THR A 20 2.37 5.87 30.61
N ILE A 21 2.32 4.92 29.67
CA ILE A 21 2.74 5.15 28.28
C ILE A 21 1.81 6.14 27.58
N GLU A 22 0.50 6.00 27.76
CA GLU A 22 -0.52 6.93 27.23
C GLU A 22 -0.28 8.34 27.76
N TYR A 23 -0.10 8.48 29.07
CA TYR A 23 0.24 9.74 29.72
C TYR A 23 1.50 10.38 29.15
N VAL A 24 2.60 9.62 29.04
CA VAL A 24 3.87 10.12 28.49
C VAL A 24 3.70 10.58 27.03
N CYS A 25 2.92 9.86 26.22
CA CYS A 25 2.62 10.28 24.85
C CYS A 25 1.79 11.57 24.80
N LYS A 26 0.83 11.77 25.71
CA LYS A 26 0.09 13.05 25.84
C LYS A 26 1.04 14.20 26.19
N GLN A 27 1.96 13.99 27.15
CA GLN A 27 2.95 15.01 27.54
C GLN A 27 3.90 15.36 26.39
N PHE A 28 4.41 14.36 25.65
CA PHE A 28 5.21 14.62 24.47
C PHE A 28 4.45 15.37 23.38
N TYR A 29 3.16 15.08 23.20
CA TYR A 29 2.33 15.83 22.27
C TYR A 29 2.13 17.28 22.72
N ILE A 30 1.95 17.58 24.02
CA ILE A 30 1.89 18.96 24.50
C ILE A 30 3.17 19.73 24.17
N ILE A 31 4.32 19.12 24.45
CA ILE A 31 5.64 19.74 24.29
C ILE A 31 5.96 19.98 22.80
N HIS A 32 5.71 18.97 21.95
CA HIS A 32 6.24 18.91 20.58
C HIS A 32 5.19 18.86 19.47
N ARG A 33 3.90 18.79 19.81
CA ARG A 33 2.75 18.83 18.89
C ARG A 33 2.86 17.82 17.73
N LYS A 34 2.39 18.22 16.54
CA LYS A 34 2.41 17.42 15.31
C LYS A 34 3.80 16.85 14.96
N PRO A 35 4.93 17.58 15.12
CA PRO A 35 6.26 17.02 14.94
C PRO A 35 6.51 15.71 15.71
N PHE A 36 6.15 15.64 17.01
CA PHE A 36 6.30 14.40 17.78
C PHE A 36 5.48 13.26 17.21
N LEU A 37 4.20 13.52 16.92
CA LEU A 37 3.29 12.50 16.38
C LEU A 37 3.82 11.94 15.06
N LEU A 38 4.27 12.81 14.16
CA LEU A 38 4.85 12.39 12.89
C LEU A 38 6.13 11.58 13.12
N GLN A 39 7.06 12.06 13.95
CA GLN A 39 8.28 11.29 14.24
C GLN A 39 7.98 9.91 14.82
N MET A 40 7.06 9.82 15.79
CA MET A 40 6.57 8.57 16.36
C MET A 40 6.00 7.65 15.27
N ALA A 41 5.07 8.16 14.46
CA ALA A 41 4.41 7.42 13.38
C ALA A 41 5.43 6.82 12.39
N GLY A 42 6.42 7.59 11.91
CA GLY A 42 7.41 7.04 10.98
C GLY A 42 8.43 6.11 11.62
N ALA A 43 8.73 6.29 12.91
CA ALA A 43 9.59 5.37 13.64
C ALA A 43 8.95 3.99 13.81
N VAL A 44 7.61 3.92 13.91
CA VAL A 44 6.88 2.64 14.11
C VAL A 44 6.27 2.06 12.83
N ALA A 45 6.16 2.82 11.75
CA ALA A 45 5.49 2.41 10.50
C ALA A 45 5.85 0.99 10.02
N ASN A 46 7.14 0.63 10.02
CA ASN A 46 7.59 -0.69 9.52
C ASN A 46 7.35 -1.86 10.48
N ILE A 47 7.05 -1.57 11.75
CA ILE A 47 6.74 -2.59 12.77
C ILE A 47 5.25 -2.71 13.03
N LEU A 48 4.40 -1.89 12.39
CA LEU A 48 2.96 -2.07 12.45
C LEU A 48 2.55 -3.36 11.75
N ASP A 49 1.64 -4.08 12.39
CA ASP A 49 1.06 -5.32 11.91
C ASP A 49 -0.45 -5.17 11.80
N THR A 50 -0.91 -5.17 10.56
CA THR A 50 -2.32 -5.03 10.18
C THR A 50 -3.05 -6.37 10.06
N THR A 51 -2.39 -7.48 10.43
CA THR A 51 -3.06 -8.79 10.49
C THR A 51 -3.99 -8.85 11.70
N ASP A 52 -5.25 -9.19 11.46
CA ASP A 52 -6.26 -9.38 12.51
C ASP A 52 -6.10 -10.71 13.29
N ASN A 53 -5.07 -11.50 12.98
CA ASN A 53 -4.80 -12.75 13.68
C ASN A 53 -4.15 -12.49 15.05
N ASN A 54 -4.94 -12.64 16.11
CA ASN A 54 -4.47 -12.49 17.50
C ASN A 54 -3.62 -13.67 17.99
N PHE A 55 -3.61 -14.81 17.28
CA PHE A 55 -2.84 -15.99 17.66
C PHE A 55 -1.38 -15.93 17.19
N GLU A 56 -1.09 -15.15 16.15
CA GLU A 56 0.26 -14.89 15.69
C GLU A 56 0.86 -13.70 16.45
N VAL A 57 1.55 -14.01 17.55
CA VAL A 57 2.28 -13.00 18.35
C VAL A 57 3.71 -12.88 17.82
N ASN A 58 3.99 -11.81 17.08
CA ASN A 58 5.35 -11.44 16.71
C ASN A 58 5.88 -10.36 17.67
N PRO A 59 6.89 -10.66 18.51
CA PRO A 59 7.38 -9.71 19.51
C PRO A 59 8.12 -8.51 18.89
N MET A 60 8.43 -8.56 17.60
CA MET A 60 9.07 -7.47 16.86
C MET A 60 8.05 -6.55 16.18
N LYS A 61 6.76 -6.87 16.25
CA LYS A 61 5.67 -6.11 15.65
C LYS A 61 4.77 -5.50 16.72
N VAL A 62 4.00 -4.49 16.29
CA VAL A 62 2.98 -3.79 17.07
C VAL A 62 1.66 -4.01 16.34
N LYS A 63 0.69 -4.66 16.98
CA LYS A 63 -0.63 -4.85 16.37
C LYS A 63 -1.30 -3.49 16.17
N ALA A 64 -1.89 -3.30 14.99
CA ALA A 64 -2.50 -2.03 14.59
C ALA A 64 -3.60 -1.55 15.57
N LYS A 65 -4.36 -2.46 16.18
CA LYS A 65 -5.33 -2.12 17.23
C LYS A 65 -4.71 -1.38 18.42
N TYR A 66 -3.50 -1.73 18.84
CA TYR A 66 -2.85 -1.09 19.98
C TYR A 66 -2.18 0.23 19.59
N TRP A 67 -1.72 0.35 18.34
CA TRP A 67 -1.35 1.65 17.79
C TRP A 67 -2.55 2.60 17.82
N PHE A 68 -3.71 2.14 17.35
CA PHE A 68 -4.95 2.91 17.38
C PHE A 68 -5.37 3.28 18.80
N ASN A 69 -5.39 2.32 19.73
CA ASN A 69 -5.77 2.58 21.14
C ASN A 69 -4.90 3.67 21.77
N LEU A 70 -3.58 3.65 21.53
CA LEU A 70 -2.69 4.69 22.02
C LEU A 70 -3.09 6.06 21.47
N LEU A 71 -3.29 6.18 20.15
CA LEU A 71 -3.68 7.46 19.57
C LEU A 71 -5.06 7.93 20.06
N HIS A 72 -6.03 7.02 20.15
CA HIS A 72 -7.36 7.33 20.64
C HIS A 72 -7.34 7.79 22.12
N SER A 73 -6.49 7.18 22.95
CA SER A 73 -6.30 7.62 24.35
C SER A 73 -5.82 9.07 24.45
N MET A 74 -5.09 9.56 23.43
CA MET A 74 -4.58 10.92 23.39
C MET A 74 -5.67 11.95 23.05
N GLU A 75 -6.83 11.55 22.52
CA GLU A 75 -7.94 12.49 22.25
C GLU A 75 -8.57 13.01 23.54
N ASP A 76 -8.50 12.23 24.63
CA ASP A 76 -8.87 12.69 25.96
C ASP A 76 -7.71 13.44 26.63
N MET A 77 -7.50 14.69 26.23
CA MET A 77 -6.51 15.58 26.84
C MET A 77 -6.93 16.15 28.19
N ASN A 78 -8.16 15.84 28.66
CA ASN A 78 -8.67 16.31 29.95
C ASN A 78 -8.24 15.38 31.09
N ASP A 79 -8.13 14.08 30.83
CA ASP A 79 -7.57 13.12 31.78
C ASP A 79 -6.03 13.08 31.71
N MET A 80 -5.40 13.83 32.62
CA MET A 80 -3.95 13.98 32.78
C MET A 80 -3.45 13.44 34.12
N ASN A 81 -4.02 12.32 34.58
CA ASN A 81 -3.53 11.64 35.76
C ASN A 81 -2.14 11.03 35.50
N ASP A 82 -1.13 11.46 36.28
CA ASP A 82 0.22 10.91 36.25
C ASP A 82 0.34 9.75 37.25
N PRO A 83 0.22 8.49 36.81
CA PRO A 83 0.05 7.36 37.73
C PRO A 83 1.31 7.02 38.55
N ILE A 84 2.47 7.51 38.13
CA ILE A 84 3.76 7.21 38.78
C ILE A 84 4.57 8.49 39.07
N HIS A 85 3.95 9.66 38.98
CA HIS A 85 4.59 10.96 39.19
C HIS A 85 5.83 11.17 38.31
N ILE A 86 5.77 10.76 37.05
CA ILE A 86 6.90 10.89 36.11
C ILE A 86 7.29 12.35 35.87
N LEU A 87 6.37 13.31 35.99
CA LEU A 87 6.67 14.74 35.85
C LEU A 87 7.56 15.30 36.96
N ASP A 88 7.63 14.65 38.12
CA ASP A 88 8.51 15.07 39.21
C ASP A 88 9.99 14.91 38.83
N LEU A 89 10.29 14.03 37.87
CA LEU A 89 11.63 13.82 37.31
C LEU A 89 12.01 14.86 36.25
N VAL A 90 11.07 15.70 35.80
CA VAL A 90 11.29 16.68 34.73
C VAL A 90 11.59 18.05 35.33
N ASN A 91 12.76 18.61 35.04
CA ASN A 91 13.21 19.91 35.57
C ASN A 91 12.61 21.13 34.81
N GLU A 92 11.33 21.06 34.46
CA GLU A 92 10.60 22.14 33.77
C GLU A 92 9.44 22.67 34.60
N THR A 93 8.97 23.87 34.27
CA THR A 93 7.77 24.45 34.88
C THR A 93 6.52 23.68 34.46
N LYS A 94 5.65 23.36 35.43
CA LYS A 94 4.39 22.64 35.21
C LYS A 94 3.19 23.60 35.26
N PRO A 95 2.10 23.35 34.51
CA PRO A 95 1.96 22.29 33.52
C PRO A 95 2.92 22.51 32.33
N LEU A 96 3.37 21.41 31.72
CA LEU A 96 4.21 21.48 30.53
C LEU A 96 3.50 22.26 29.42
N LYS A 97 4.28 22.97 28.60
CA LYS A 97 3.78 23.78 27.49
C LYS A 97 4.55 23.45 26.22
N ALA A 98 3.99 23.84 25.09
CA ALA A 98 4.66 23.71 23.81
C ALA A 98 6.00 24.47 23.82
N LEU A 99 7.06 23.84 23.33
CA LEU A 99 8.39 24.45 23.28
C LEU A 99 8.51 25.47 22.13
N ASP A 100 7.89 25.15 21.00
CA ASP A 100 7.92 26.00 19.82
C ASP A 100 6.89 27.13 19.97
N LEU A 101 7.39 28.36 19.78
CA LEU A 101 6.65 29.61 19.92
C LEU A 101 5.41 29.65 19.01
N CYS A 102 5.46 28.96 17.87
CA CYS A 102 4.34 28.86 16.92
C CYS A 102 3.08 28.22 17.51
N TYR A 103 3.19 27.49 18.63
CA TYR A 103 2.08 26.78 19.27
C TYR A 103 1.67 27.38 20.63
N ARG A 104 2.11 28.61 20.95
CA ARG A 104 1.83 29.23 22.26
C ARG A 104 0.33 29.45 22.51
N ASP A 105 -0.40 29.82 21.47
CA ASP A 105 -1.82 30.16 21.55
C ASP A 105 -2.73 29.01 21.09
N ASP A 106 -2.14 27.89 20.63
CA ASP A 106 -2.88 26.72 20.20
C ASP A 106 -3.39 25.93 21.40
N PRO A 107 -4.68 25.54 21.43
CA PRO A 107 -5.22 24.75 22.52
C PRO A 107 -4.50 23.40 22.64
N ASN A 108 -4.37 22.87 23.86
CA ASN A 108 -3.82 21.54 24.12
C ASN A 108 -4.83 20.43 23.78
N THR A 109 -5.35 20.45 22.56
CA THR A 109 -6.25 19.43 22.03
C THR A 109 -5.51 18.56 21.03
N PHE A 110 -5.90 17.29 20.98
CA PHE A 110 -5.45 16.34 19.98
C PHE A 110 -6.69 15.78 19.28
N SER A 111 -6.69 15.80 17.95
CA SER A 111 -7.69 15.13 17.13
C SER A 111 -7.02 14.13 16.22
N LEU A 112 -7.44 12.87 16.29
CA LEU A 112 -6.89 11.81 15.46
C LEU A 112 -7.06 12.10 13.97
N LEU A 113 -8.19 12.71 13.60
CA LEU A 113 -8.51 13.06 12.22
C LEU A 113 -7.56 14.14 11.66
N THR A 114 -7.43 15.28 12.35
CA THR A 114 -6.67 16.42 11.82
C THR A 114 -5.18 16.35 12.16
N ASP A 115 -4.83 15.89 13.35
CA ASP A 115 -3.44 15.90 13.81
C ASP A 115 -2.70 14.67 13.31
N ALA A 116 -3.34 13.50 13.25
CA ALA A 116 -2.70 12.29 12.75
C ALA A 116 -2.95 12.05 11.25
N LEU A 117 -4.21 11.85 10.83
CA LEU A 117 -4.51 11.44 9.45
C LEU A 117 -4.24 12.54 8.44
N ALA A 118 -4.78 13.76 8.62
CA ALA A 118 -4.55 14.87 7.69
C ALA A 118 -3.06 15.29 7.63
N SER A 119 -2.34 15.26 8.76
CA SER A 119 -0.89 15.49 8.75
C SER A 119 -0.13 14.39 7.98
N ALA A 120 -0.53 13.13 8.09
CA ALA A 120 0.04 12.04 7.30
C ALA A 120 -0.22 12.23 5.80
N VAL A 121 -1.44 12.64 5.42
CA VAL A 121 -1.78 13.02 4.04
C VAL A 121 -0.92 14.19 3.55
N THR A 122 -0.74 15.22 4.38
CA THR A 122 0.08 16.39 4.05
C THR A 122 1.53 16.00 3.74
N VAL A 123 2.11 15.08 4.54
CA VAL A 123 3.45 14.54 4.29
C VAL A 123 3.52 13.81 2.95
N CYS A 124 2.51 12.99 2.63
CA CYS A 124 2.43 12.30 1.34
C CYS A 124 2.28 13.29 0.17
N ALA A 125 1.48 14.35 0.34
CA ALA A 125 1.27 15.36 -0.68
C ALA A 125 2.53 16.19 -0.97
N PHE A 126 3.34 16.45 0.06
CA PHE A 126 4.58 17.22 -0.09
C PHE A 126 5.70 16.42 -0.77
N ALA A 127 5.88 15.15 -0.40
CA ALA A 127 6.99 14.33 -0.90
C ALA A 127 6.55 12.89 -1.20
N PRO A 128 5.74 12.66 -2.26
CA PRO A 128 5.07 11.39 -2.51
C PRO A 128 6.00 10.19 -2.83
N GLU A 129 7.22 10.41 -3.31
CA GLU A 129 8.23 9.35 -3.54
C GLU A 129 9.15 9.11 -2.33
N SER A 130 9.00 9.89 -1.25
CA SER A 130 9.89 9.78 -0.11
C SER A 130 9.63 8.49 0.68
N ARG A 131 10.67 7.96 1.32
CA ARG A 131 10.52 6.91 2.34
C ARG A 131 9.51 7.30 3.41
N ARG A 132 9.44 8.60 3.71
CA ARG A 132 8.56 9.17 4.71
C ARG A 132 7.08 9.10 4.29
N CYS A 133 6.75 9.36 3.02
CA CYS A 133 5.42 9.14 2.45
C CYS A 133 5.01 7.66 2.61
N TYR A 134 5.87 6.73 2.20
CA TYR A 134 5.59 5.29 2.36
C TYR A 134 5.28 4.92 3.82
N GLN A 135 6.05 5.42 4.78
CA GLN A 135 5.79 5.21 6.20
C GLN A 135 4.42 5.75 6.63
N MET A 136 4.00 6.92 6.13
CA MET A 136 2.69 7.49 6.41
C MET A 136 1.55 6.68 5.79
N LEU A 137 1.73 6.12 4.60
CA LEU A 137 0.77 5.18 4.01
C LEU A 137 0.55 3.97 4.93
N LEU A 138 1.62 3.36 5.46
CA LEU A 138 1.51 2.23 6.40
C LEU A 138 0.80 2.61 7.70
N VAL A 139 1.09 3.79 8.24
CA VAL A 139 0.44 4.30 9.45
C VAL A 139 -1.06 4.51 9.21
N MET A 140 -1.43 5.12 8.08
CA MET A 140 -2.85 5.29 7.73
C MET A 140 -3.55 3.95 7.52
N GLN A 141 -2.90 2.97 6.88
CA GLN A 141 -3.47 1.61 6.74
C GLN A 141 -3.75 0.95 8.09
N ALA A 142 -2.87 1.15 9.07
CA ALA A 142 -3.05 0.62 10.41
C ALA A 142 -4.10 1.40 11.23
N THR A 143 -4.36 2.66 10.90
CA THR A 143 -5.22 3.55 11.71
C THR A 143 -6.65 3.58 11.22
N ILE A 144 -6.87 3.75 9.90
CA ILE A 144 -8.20 3.99 9.32
C ILE A 144 -9.22 2.89 9.68
N PRO A 145 -8.92 1.58 9.61
CA PRO A 145 -9.92 0.55 9.92
C PRO A 145 -10.51 0.68 11.32
N TYR A 146 -9.66 0.90 12.32
CA TYR A 146 -10.09 1.04 13.71
C TYR A 146 -10.72 2.40 13.99
N PHE A 147 -10.27 3.46 13.31
CA PHE A 147 -10.90 4.78 13.38
C PHE A 147 -12.35 4.73 12.88
N LEU A 148 -12.58 4.12 11.71
CA LEU A 148 -13.93 3.98 11.15
C LEU A 148 -14.84 3.11 12.03
N GLU A 149 -14.30 2.03 12.61
CA GLU A 149 -15.05 1.20 13.55
C GLU A 149 -15.39 1.96 14.84
N GLN A 150 -14.47 2.77 15.37
CA GLN A 150 -14.69 3.55 16.58
C GLN A 150 -15.80 4.60 16.39
N ILE A 151 -15.76 5.38 15.30
CA ILE A 151 -16.79 6.41 15.04
C ILE A 151 -18.18 5.78 14.87
N GLU A 152 -18.27 4.62 14.22
CA GLU A 152 -19.51 3.86 14.09
C GLU A 152 -20.01 3.42 15.47
N ARG A 153 -19.14 2.83 16.30
CA ARG A 153 -19.48 2.40 17.66
C ARG A 153 -19.98 3.57 18.51
N ASP A 154 -19.37 4.74 18.39
CA ASP A 154 -19.76 5.91 19.19
C ASP A 154 -21.12 6.46 18.78
N THR A 155 -21.43 6.48 17.48
CA THR A 155 -22.78 6.83 17.00
C THR A 155 -23.83 5.83 17.46
N VAL A 156 -23.53 4.54 17.39
CA VAL A 156 -24.44 3.47 17.84
C VAL A 156 -24.68 3.57 19.34
N LYS A 157 -23.65 3.82 20.16
CA LYS A 157 -23.78 4.05 21.61
C LYS A 157 -24.66 5.25 21.94
N GLN A 158 -24.65 6.28 21.09
CA GLN A 158 -25.53 7.44 21.21
C GLN A 158 -26.94 7.20 20.63
N GLY A 159 -27.33 5.94 20.41
CA GLY A 159 -28.66 5.55 19.95
C GLY A 159 -28.96 6.02 18.52
N ASN A 160 -27.94 6.22 17.69
CA ASN A 160 -28.08 6.79 16.33
C ASN A 160 -28.87 8.12 16.34
N SER A 161 -28.66 8.96 17.35
CA SER A 161 -29.31 10.26 17.43
C SER A 161 -28.97 11.13 16.21
N MET A 162 -29.89 12.06 15.88
CA MET A 162 -29.72 13.03 14.80
C MET A 162 -28.36 13.75 14.83
N ILE A 163 -27.92 14.12 16.04
CA ILE A 163 -26.66 14.85 16.26
C ILE A 163 -25.46 13.93 16.04
N ALA A 164 -25.52 12.70 16.54
CA ALA A 164 -24.46 11.71 16.37
C ALA A 164 -24.26 11.36 14.89
N VAL A 165 -25.35 11.10 14.16
CA VAL A 165 -25.32 10.81 12.72
C VAL A 165 -24.77 12.00 11.93
N LYS A 166 -25.20 13.24 12.23
CA LYS A 166 -24.63 14.46 11.63
C LYS A 166 -23.13 14.57 11.86
N HIS A 167 -22.69 14.30 13.09
CA HIS A 167 -21.29 14.37 13.45
C HIS A 167 -20.45 13.31 12.72
N GLU A 168 -20.90 12.06 12.68
CA GLU A 168 -20.23 10.99 11.94
C GLU A 168 -20.13 11.31 10.44
N ILE A 169 -21.20 11.83 9.83
CA ILE A 169 -21.18 12.26 8.42
C ILE A 169 -20.18 13.39 8.20
N SER A 170 -20.04 14.34 9.14
CA SER A 170 -19.02 15.39 9.07
C SER A 170 -17.61 14.81 9.13
N ILE A 171 -17.35 13.82 10.00
CA ILE A 171 -16.07 13.10 10.07
C ILE A 171 -15.77 12.40 8.73
N TYR A 172 -16.74 11.66 8.18
CA TYR A 172 -16.58 11.02 6.87
C TYR A 172 -16.34 12.04 5.76
N THR A 173 -16.98 13.21 5.81
CA THR A 173 -16.81 14.27 4.82
C THR A 173 -15.36 14.75 4.79
N THR A 174 -14.81 15.10 5.96
CA THR A 174 -13.40 15.50 6.09
C THR A 174 -12.46 14.37 5.67
N LEU A 175 -12.70 13.14 6.12
CA LEU A 175 -11.85 12.00 5.76
C LEU A 175 -11.88 11.71 4.24
N CYS A 176 -13.04 11.83 3.58
CA CYS A 176 -13.14 11.69 2.13
C CYS A 176 -12.34 12.78 1.39
N VAL A 177 -12.34 14.02 1.89
CA VAL A 177 -11.53 15.10 1.32
C VAL A 177 -10.03 14.78 1.45
N GLU A 178 -9.58 14.36 2.63
CA GLU A 178 -8.19 13.97 2.88
C GLU A 178 -7.76 12.79 2.01
N MET A 179 -8.60 11.75 1.90
CA MET A 179 -8.30 10.58 1.06
C MET A 179 -8.25 10.93 -0.44
N LYS A 180 -9.14 11.81 -0.92
CA LYS A 180 -9.09 12.31 -2.31
C LYS A 180 -7.83 13.15 -2.55
N ALA A 181 -7.47 14.02 -1.61
CA ALA A 181 -6.24 14.81 -1.70
C ALA A 181 -5.01 13.91 -1.78
N LEU A 182 -4.93 12.89 -0.91
CA LEU A 182 -3.85 11.90 -0.92
C LEU A 182 -3.69 11.23 -2.29
N VAL A 183 -4.78 10.67 -2.84
CA VAL A 183 -4.73 9.98 -4.13
C VAL A 183 -4.30 10.93 -5.26
N ASN A 184 -4.86 12.14 -5.28
CA ASN A 184 -4.57 13.12 -6.33
C ASN A 184 -3.13 13.68 -6.27
N CYS A 185 -2.55 13.83 -5.07
CA CYS A 185 -1.18 14.32 -4.90
C CYS A 185 -0.10 13.25 -5.13
N CYS A 186 -0.47 11.97 -5.22
CA CYS A 186 0.47 10.88 -5.52
C CYS A 186 0.59 10.59 -7.04
N ASP A 187 0.53 11.61 -7.91
CA ASP A 187 0.63 11.48 -9.37
C ASP A 187 1.94 10.84 -9.84
N ILE A 188 3.03 11.12 -9.12
CA ILE A 188 4.35 10.55 -9.37
C ILE A 188 4.35 9.01 -9.30
N LEU A 189 3.51 8.42 -8.44
CA LEU A 189 3.37 6.97 -8.29
C LEU A 189 2.70 6.33 -9.52
N ALA A 190 1.99 7.09 -10.34
CA ALA A 190 1.45 6.62 -11.62
C ALA A 190 2.53 6.53 -12.72
N ARG A 191 3.70 7.16 -12.54
CA ARG A 191 4.79 7.08 -13.52
C ARG A 191 5.36 5.66 -13.55
N GLY A 192 5.69 5.22 -14.76
CA GLY A 192 6.35 3.94 -14.99
C GLY A 192 7.77 3.92 -14.43
N PRO A 193 8.43 2.75 -14.42
CA PRO A 193 9.82 2.65 -14.00
C PRO A 193 10.72 3.60 -14.80
N THR A 194 11.74 4.18 -14.18
CA THR A 194 12.72 5.04 -14.86
C THR A 194 13.52 4.24 -15.90
N ARG A 195 14.06 4.89 -16.95
CA ARG A 195 14.78 4.21 -18.07
C ARG A 195 15.89 3.23 -17.63
N THR A 196 16.48 3.44 -16.45
CA THR A 196 17.44 2.49 -15.85
C THR A 196 16.86 1.09 -15.70
N PHE A 197 15.56 0.96 -15.37
CA PHE A 197 14.82 -0.30 -15.31
C PHE A 197 14.69 -1.01 -16.67
N ASP A 198 14.58 -0.25 -17.77
CA ASP A 198 14.44 -0.79 -19.13
C ASP A 198 15.77 -1.32 -19.68
N ILE A 199 16.89 -0.69 -19.31
CA ILE A 199 18.24 -1.12 -19.70
C ILE A 199 18.54 -2.51 -19.11
N VAL A 200 18.20 -2.76 -17.85
CA VAL A 200 18.52 -4.06 -17.21
C VAL A 200 17.65 -5.21 -17.71
N ASN A 201 16.37 -4.96 -18.00
CA ASN A 201 15.46 -5.98 -18.53
C ASN A 201 15.77 -6.32 -20.00
N SER A 202 16.21 -5.33 -20.80
CA SER A 202 16.57 -5.53 -22.21
C SER A 202 17.92 -6.26 -22.40
N VAL A 203 18.86 -6.14 -21.47
CA VAL A 203 20.11 -6.90 -21.48
C VAL A 203 19.88 -8.40 -21.17
N SER A 204 18.83 -8.74 -20.41
CA SER A 204 18.50 -10.16 -20.16
C SER A 204 17.90 -10.89 -21.38
N ASP A 205 17.32 -10.14 -22.34
CA ASP A 205 16.68 -10.68 -23.54
C ASP A 205 17.56 -10.56 -24.80
N ARG A 206 18.71 -9.86 -24.76
CA ARG A 206 19.64 -9.75 -25.91
C ARG A 206 21.00 -10.37 -25.59
N GLY A 207 21.14 -11.63 -25.97
CA GLY A 207 22.47 -12.21 -26.18
C GLY A 207 23.22 -11.45 -27.28
N LYS A 208 24.44 -11.01 -26.94
CA LYS A 208 25.54 -10.55 -27.82
C LYS A 208 25.39 -9.21 -28.57
N SER A 209 26.48 -8.43 -28.52
CA SER A 209 26.84 -7.20 -29.26
C SER A 209 26.07 -5.93 -28.85
N PHE A 210 26.68 -4.77 -28.57
CA PHE A 210 27.94 -4.17 -29.03
C PHE A 210 28.64 -3.45 -27.86
N ILE A 211 29.93 -3.72 -27.65
CA ILE A 211 30.84 -2.77 -26.98
C ILE A 211 31.26 -1.81 -28.10
N ALA A 212 30.73 -0.60 -28.08
CA ALA A 212 31.32 0.51 -28.81
C ALA A 212 32.40 1.09 -27.91
N ASP A 213 33.66 0.82 -28.25
CA ASP A 213 34.82 1.48 -27.67
C ASP A 213 34.68 3.00 -27.84
N SER A 214 34.70 3.72 -26.72
CA SER A 214 35.00 5.16 -26.71
C SER A 214 36.51 5.31 -26.87
N PRO A 215 37.02 6.16 -27.80
CA PRO A 215 38.45 6.28 -28.01
C PRO A 215 39.09 6.99 -26.81
N GLN A 216 39.93 6.25 -26.11
CA GLN A 216 40.72 6.72 -24.98
C GLN A 216 41.88 7.58 -25.49
N PHE A 217 41.96 8.80 -24.99
CA PHE A 217 43.02 9.78 -25.27
C PHE A 217 44.37 9.21 -24.83
N PHE A 218 45.37 9.32 -25.70
CA PHE A 218 46.74 8.84 -25.52
C PHE A 218 47.49 9.72 -24.52
N ASP A 219 48.06 9.14 -23.46
CA ASP A 219 49.15 9.73 -22.69
C ASP A 219 50.37 8.78 -22.73
N PRO A 220 51.59 9.27 -23.03
CA PRO A 220 52.78 8.43 -23.22
C PRO A 220 53.48 8.09 -21.88
N PRO A 221 54.33 7.04 -21.85
CA PRO A 221 54.75 6.39 -20.62
C PRO A 221 55.98 7.06 -19.99
N THR A 222 55.96 7.26 -18.67
CA THR A 222 57.19 7.38 -17.87
C THR A 222 57.41 6.08 -17.12
N LEU A 223 58.46 5.39 -17.57
CA LEU A 223 59.09 4.23 -16.95
C LEU A 223 59.71 4.65 -15.62
N ILE A 224 59.35 3.99 -14.51
CA ILE A 224 60.33 3.50 -13.52
C ILE A 224 59.78 2.18 -12.95
N GLU A 225 60.59 1.14 -13.14
CA GLU A 225 60.53 -0.21 -12.62
C GLU A 225 60.47 -0.24 -11.08
N ASP A 226 59.68 -1.13 -10.47
CA ASP A 226 60.28 -2.38 -9.96
C ASP A 226 59.27 -3.33 -9.30
N GLU A 227 59.50 -4.60 -9.63
CA GLU A 227 59.28 -5.82 -8.86
C GLU A 227 57.95 -6.06 -8.10
N THR A 228 57.16 -7.01 -8.58
CA THR A 228 57.25 -8.40 -8.07
C THR A 228 56.12 -9.26 -8.65
N LYS A 229 56.52 -10.47 -9.05
CA LYS A 229 55.66 -11.55 -9.53
C LYS A 229 54.62 -11.94 -8.47
N ILE A 230 53.56 -12.61 -8.94
CA ILE A 230 52.55 -13.40 -8.21
C ILE A 230 51.20 -12.68 -8.01
N HIS A 231 50.36 -12.61 -9.06
CA HIS A 231 48.90 -12.67 -8.85
C HIS A 231 48.06 -13.02 -10.10
N TYR A 232 48.31 -14.16 -10.74
CA TYR A 232 47.40 -14.68 -11.78
C TYR A 232 46.25 -15.57 -11.25
N SER A 233 45.93 -15.50 -9.95
CA SER A 233 44.84 -16.31 -9.35
C SER A 233 43.70 -15.53 -8.67
N TYR A 234 43.69 -14.19 -8.68
CA TYR A 234 42.65 -13.39 -8.01
C TYR A 234 41.62 -12.71 -8.91
N ILE A 235 41.65 -12.98 -10.22
CA ILE A 235 40.66 -12.41 -11.16
C ILE A 235 39.36 -13.24 -11.17
N SER A 236 39.34 -14.46 -10.63
CA SER A 236 38.11 -15.28 -10.57
C SER A 236 37.19 -14.94 -9.38
N HIS A 237 37.69 -14.33 -8.31
CA HIS A 237 36.89 -14.03 -7.12
C HIS A 237 36.25 -12.62 -7.11
N LYS A 238 36.74 -11.67 -7.93
CA LYS A 238 36.13 -10.32 -8.03
C LYS A 238 34.92 -10.23 -8.96
N LYS A 239 34.72 -11.19 -9.89
CA LYS A 239 33.54 -11.19 -10.77
C LYS A 239 32.23 -11.55 -10.06
N ASN A 240 32.29 -12.32 -8.97
CA ASN A 240 31.10 -12.73 -8.22
C ASN A 240 30.67 -11.72 -7.13
N ALA A 241 31.59 -10.90 -6.63
CA ALA A 241 31.28 -9.85 -5.65
C ALA A 241 30.57 -8.65 -6.31
N VAL A 242 31.06 -8.19 -7.47
CA VAL A 242 30.46 -7.07 -8.21
C VAL A 242 29.07 -7.41 -8.76
N SER A 243 28.80 -8.69 -9.05
CA SER A 243 27.47 -9.13 -9.47
C SER A 243 26.44 -9.17 -8.34
N SER A 244 26.85 -9.49 -7.10
CA SER A 244 25.93 -9.54 -5.95
C SER A 244 25.48 -8.14 -5.56
N ASP A 245 26.41 -7.20 -5.44
CA ASP A 245 26.11 -5.80 -5.08
C ASP A 245 25.23 -5.11 -6.14
N ALA A 246 25.42 -5.46 -7.42
CA ALA A 246 24.57 -4.97 -8.50
C ALA A 246 23.14 -5.55 -8.44
N ILE A 247 22.98 -6.84 -8.11
CA ILE A 247 21.67 -7.51 -7.97
C ILE A 247 20.91 -6.97 -6.76
N ASP A 248 21.59 -6.75 -5.63
CA ASP A 248 21.00 -6.19 -4.41
C ASP A 248 20.55 -4.73 -4.59
N ASN A 249 21.33 -3.95 -5.35
CA ASN A 249 20.94 -2.59 -5.75
C ASN A 249 19.70 -2.60 -6.67
N ILE A 250 19.58 -3.58 -7.58
CA ILE A 250 18.41 -3.73 -8.46
C ILE A 250 17.16 -4.12 -7.66
N GLU A 251 17.26 -5.08 -6.73
CA GLU A 251 16.10 -5.45 -5.88
C GLU A 251 15.68 -4.29 -4.99
N GLY A 252 16.64 -3.54 -4.42
CA GLY A 252 16.37 -2.32 -3.67
C GLY A 252 15.59 -1.28 -4.49
N GLN A 253 15.96 -1.07 -5.75
CA GLN A 253 15.23 -0.15 -6.65
C GLN A 253 13.82 -0.65 -6.99
N ARG A 254 13.65 -1.96 -7.21
CA ARG A 254 12.32 -2.57 -7.39
C ARG A 254 11.44 -2.37 -6.18
N GLU A 255 12.01 -2.54 -5.01
CA GLU A 255 11.30 -2.40 -3.76
C GLU A 255 10.86 -0.96 -3.49
N ILE A 256 11.74 0.02 -3.73
CA ILE A 256 11.42 1.45 -3.62
C ILE A 256 10.30 1.84 -4.60
N PHE A 257 10.30 1.29 -5.81
CA PHE A 257 9.23 1.52 -6.78
C PHE A 257 7.90 0.87 -6.36
N ARG A 258 7.94 -0.39 -5.94
CA ARG A 258 6.77 -1.23 -5.66
C ARG A 258 6.04 -0.82 -4.38
N ARG A 259 6.76 -0.67 -3.27
CA ARG A 259 6.19 -0.48 -1.92
C ARG A 259 5.20 0.68 -1.78
N PRO A 260 5.49 1.92 -2.22
CA PRO A 260 4.56 3.04 -2.08
C PRO A 260 3.30 2.85 -2.94
N ARG A 261 3.44 2.30 -4.15
CA ARG A 261 2.33 1.99 -5.06
C ARG A 261 1.41 0.93 -4.48
N ASP A 262 2.01 -0.15 -3.97
CA ASP A 262 1.29 -1.23 -3.30
C ASP A 262 0.53 -0.70 -2.07
N ALA A 263 1.22 0.06 -1.22
CA ALA A 263 0.63 0.63 -0.01
C ALA A 263 -0.53 1.59 -0.29
N LEU A 264 -0.44 2.44 -1.32
CA LEU A 264 -1.53 3.34 -1.67
C LEU A 264 -2.76 2.58 -2.18
N LEU A 265 -2.58 1.53 -2.97
CA LEU A 265 -3.69 0.69 -3.44
C LEU A 265 -4.35 -0.07 -2.29
N ILE A 266 -3.56 -0.62 -1.35
CA ILE A 266 -4.09 -1.27 -0.15
C ILE A 266 -4.92 -0.27 0.66
N LEU A 267 -4.36 0.91 0.94
CA LEU A 267 -5.03 1.95 1.73
C LEU A 267 -6.37 2.37 1.10
N ALA A 268 -6.37 2.67 -0.20
CA ALA A 268 -7.58 3.08 -0.91
C ALA A 268 -8.65 1.97 -0.91
N ALA A 269 -8.25 0.72 -1.16
CA ALA A 269 -9.18 -0.41 -1.13
C ALA A 269 -9.74 -0.66 0.28
N THR A 270 -8.91 -0.64 1.32
CA THR A 270 -9.34 -0.79 2.71
C THR A 270 -10.30 0.31 3.12
N PHE A 271 -10.03 1.56 2.72
CA PHE A 271 -10.97 2.67 2.96
C PHE A 271 -12.31 2.42 2.28
N ILE A 272 -12.33 1.98 1.01
CA ILE A 272 -13.58 1.64 0.31
C ILE A 272 -14.33 0.50 1.02
N GLU A 273 -13.65 -0.58 1.38
CA GLU A 273 -14.27 -1.75 2.02
C GLU A 273 -14.94 -1.41 3.35
N LYS A 274 -14.31 -0.54 4.15
CA LYS A 274 -14.80 -0.16 5.48
C LYS A 274 -15.82 0.98 5.42
N ALA A 275 -15.58 2.00 4.62
CA ALA A 275 -16.42 3.19 4.58
C ALA A 275 -17.69 3.01 3.72
N LYS A 276 -17.63 2.28 2.60
CA LYS A 276 -18.77 2.15 1.67
C LYS A 276 -20.03 1.55 2.31
N PRO A 277 -19.96 0.46 3.09
CA PRO A 277 -21.15 -0.10 3.75
C PRO A 277 -21.73 0.89 4.77
N ARG A 278 -20.87 1.50 5.59
CA ARG A 278 -21.31 2.44 6.63
C ARG A 278 -21.91 3.71 6.06
N ILE A 279 -21.32 4.30 5.01
CA ILE A 279 -21.92 5.44 4.32
C ILE A 279 -23.30 5.10 3.76
N LYS A 280 -23.51 3.90 3.20
CA LYS A 280 -24.85 3.48 2.74
C LYS A 280 -25.86 3.39 3.89
N GLU A 281 -25.43 2.97 5.07
CA GLU A 281 -26.27 2.95 6.27
C GLU A 281 -26.56 4.36 6.76
N LEU A 282 -25.54 5.22 6.86
CA LEU A 282 -25.69 6.62 7.21
C LEU A 282 -26.63 7.36 6.26
N THR A 283 -26.62 7.06 4.96
CA THR A 283 -27.61 7.60 4.01
C THR A 283 -29.04 7.26 4.40
N LYS A 284 -29.28 6.05 4.91
CA LYS A 284 -30.62 5.64 5.37
C LYS A 284 -30.99 6.33 6.68
N LEU A 285 -30.06 6.38 7.64
CA LEU A 285 -30.27 7.07 8.92
C LEU A 285 -30.46 8.59 8.72
N ALA A 286 -29.84 9.14 7.67
CA ALA A 286 -29.90 10.55 7.33
C ALA A 286 -31.12 10.95 6.49
N SER A 287 -32.04 10.02 6.16
CA SER A 287 -33.15 10.29 5.24
C SER A 287 -34.08 11.42 5.70
N ASN A 288 -34.23 11.57 7.01
CA ASN A 288 -35.14 12.55 7.63
C ASN A 288 -34.41 13.82 8.08
N ILE A 289 -33.14 13.96 7.69
CA ILE A 289 -32.31 15.07 8.13
C ILE A 289 -32.15 16.09 7.02
N GLU A 290 -32.74 17.27 7.23
CA GLU A 290 -32.62 18.37 6.28
C GLU A 290 -31.17 18.86 6.15
N HIS A 291 -30.81 19.24 4.93
CA HIS A 291 -29.52 19.84 4.56
C HIS A 291 -28.27 18.99 4.82
N ILE A 292 -28.39 17.66 4.93
CA ILE A 292 -27.24 16.77 4.94
C ILE A 292 -26.83 16.36 3.52
N LYS A 293 -25.54 16.53 3.22
CA LYS A 293 -24.91 15.96 2.02
C LYS A 293 -24.10 14.72 2.40
N ILE A 294 -24.43 13.59 1.79
CA ILE A 294 -23.63 12.37 1.94
C ILE A 294 -22.34 12.51 1.12
N PRO A 295 -21.16 12.28 1.73
CA PRO A 295 -19.90 12.37 1.02
C PRO A 295 -19.71 11.19 0.06
N GLU A 296 -19.21 11.48 -1.13
CA GLU A 296 -18.70 10.48 -2.06
C GLU A 296 -17.28 10.08 -1.64
N LEU A 297 -16.98 8.77 -1.58
CA LEU A 297 -15.67 8.25 -1.17
C LEU A 297 -14.52 8.75 -2.05
N PHE A 298 -14.64 8.55 -3.35
CA PHE A 298 -13.66 8.92 -4.36
C PHE A 298 -14.40 9.43 -5.59
N ASP A 299 -13.88 10.49 -6.21
CA ASP A 299 -14.39 10.97 -7.49
C ASP A 299 -13.75 10.21 -8.66
N HIS A 300 -14.23 10.48 -9.88
CA HIS A 300 -13.68 9.85 -11.09
C HIS A 300 -12.17 10.07 -11.26
N LYS A 301 -11.62 11.23 -10.84
CA LYS A 301 -10.19 11.52 -10.94
C LYS A 301 -9.37 10.58 -10.06
N CYS A 302 -9.86 10.32 -8.84
CA CYS A 302 -9.24 9.36 -7.94
C CYS A 302 -9.21 7.94 -8.52
N PHE A 303 -10.33 7.47 -9.08
CA PHE A 303 -10.38 6.13 -9.70
C PHE A 303 -9.45 6.00 -10.92
N VAL A 304 -9.41 7.02 -11.78
CA VAL A 304 -8.45 7.07 -12.90
C VAL A 304 -7.02 7.00 -12.38
N LYS A 305 -6.69 7.76 -11.34
CA LYS A 305 -5.35 7.78 -10.75
C LYS A 305 -4.94 6.44 -10.13
N LEU A 306 -5.84 5.81 -9.37
CA LEU A 306 -5.62 4.47 -8.80
C LEU A 306 -5.41 3.42 -9.90
N ASN A 307 -6.16 3.53 -11.00
CA ASN A 307 -5.97 2.69 -12.19
C ASN A 307 -4.59 2.90 -12.84
N GLU A 308 -4.10 4.15 -12.95
CA GLU A 308 -2.76 4.43 -13.47
C GLU A 308 -1.63 3.86 -12.57
N ILE A 309 -1.81 3.89 -11.26
CA ILE A 309 -0.88 3.28 -10.30
C ILE A 309 -0.87 1.75 -10.44
N ALA A 310 -2.04 1.12 -10.54
CA ALA A 310 -2.16 -0.31 -10.79
C ALA A 310 -1.53 -0.70 -12.14
N LEU A 311 -1.72 0.13 -13.17
CA LEU A 311 -1.07 -0.02 -14.47
C LEU A 311 0.46 0.05 -14.39
N ALA A 312 1.01 0.91 -13.53
CA ALA A 312 2.45 1.00 -13.31
C ALA A 312 3.02 -0.30 -12.72
N LEU A 313 2.32 -0.91 -11.76
CA LEU A 313 2.67 -2.23 -11.20
C LEU A 313 2.50 -3.36 -12.22
N LEU A 314 1.39 -3.39 -12.96
CA LEU A 314 1.12 -4.42 -13.98
C LEU A 314 2.19 -4.45 -15.09
N LYS A 315 2.83 -3.32 -15.40
CA LYS A 315 3.92 -3.24 -16.38
C LYS A 315 5.14 -4.07 -15.96
N ILE A 316 5.45 -4.11 -14.66
CA ILE A 316 6.63 -4.82 -14.13
C ILE A 316 6.31 -6.21 -13.58
N ALA A 317 5.04 -6.51 -13.30
CA ALA A 317 4.59 -7.78 -12.74
C ALA A 317 5.15 -9.05 -13.41
N PRO A 318 5.27 -9.15 -14.76
CA PRO A 318 5.87 -10.34 -15.38
C PRO A 318 7.35 -10.58 -15.03
N TYR A 319 8.07 -9.55 -14.60
CA TYR A 319 9.52 -9.57 -14.39
C TYR A 319 9.92 -9.58 -12.91
N ASP A 320 8.97 -9.28 -12.02
CA ASP A 320 9.20 -9.15 -10.59
C ASP A 320 8.17 -9.95 -9.80
N LEU A 321 8.65 -11.01 -9.14
CA LEU A 321 7.83 -11.90 -8.31
C LEU A 321 7.17 -11.12 -7.16
N GLY A 322 7.86 -10.12 -6.60
CA GLY A 322 7.30 -9.29 -5.54
C GLY A 322 6.09 -8.49 -6.02
N THR A 323 6.11 -7.97 -7.25
CA THR A 323 5.00 -7.20 -7.80
C THR A 323 3.81 -8.07 -8.18
N ILE A 324 4.00 -9.26 -8.75
CA ILE A 324 2.87 -10.14 -9.05
C ILE A 324 2.14 -10.62 -7.78
N ALA A 325 2.87 -10.74 -6.66
CA ALA A 325 2.31 -11.18 -5.39
C ALA A 325 1.74 -10.03 -4.53
N CYS A 326 1.96 -8.77 -4.90
CA CYS A 326 1.67 -7.65 -4.00
C CYS A 326 0.15 -7.49 -3.76
N LEU A 327 -0.21 -7.18 -2.51
CA LEU A 327 -1.60 -7.21 -2.05
C LEU A 327 -2.42 -6.07 -2.65
N GLY A 328 -1.82 -4.91 -2.85
CA GLY A 328 -2.46 -3.74 -3.45
C GLY A 328 -2.96 -3.99 -4.86
N LEU A 329 -2.20 -4.74 -5.67
CA LEU A 329 -2.67 -5.09 -7.02
C LEU A 329 -3.83 -6.11 -6.98
N GLN A 330 -3.80 -7.05 -6.03
CA GLN A 330 -4.95 -7.95 -5.80
C GLN A 330 -6.20 -7.17 -5.36
N LYS A 331 -6.05 -6.26 -4.39
CA LYS A 331 -7.10 -5.37 -3.89
C LYS A 331 -7.62 -4.41 -4.96
N TYR A 332 -6.77 -3.98 -5.88
CA TYR A 332 -7.20 -3.20 -7.03
C TYR A 332 -8.25 -3.96 -7.85
N PHE A 333 -7.97 -5.22 -8.22
CA PHE A 333 -8.92 -6.03 -8.99
C PHE A 333 -10.17 -6.40 -8.19
N SER A 334 -10.04 -6.75 -6.90
CA SER A 334 -11.17 -7.24 -6.11
C SER A 334 -12.05 -6.14 -5.50
N VAL A 335 -11.55 -4.92 -5.36
CA VAL A 335 -12.26 -3.82 -4.67
C VAL A 335 -12.42 -2.59 -5.54
N ILE A 336 -11.30 -2.03 -6.01
CA ILE A 336 -11.29 -0.72 -6.68
C ILE A 336 -11.95 -0.84 -8.05
N LEU A 337 -11.54 -1.83 -8.85
CA LEU A 337 -12.11 -2.10 -10.18
C LEU A 337 -13.61 -2.41 -10.09
N LEU A 338 -14.02 -3.20 -9.10
CA LEU A 338 -15.42 -3.58 -8.85
C LEU A 338 -16.29 -2.41 -8.37
N THR A 339 -15.70 -1.42 -7.68
CA THR A 339 -16.44 -0.26 -7.15
C THR A 339 -16.49 0.91 -8.13
N THR A 340 -15.56 0.99 -9.07
CA THR A 340 -15.51 2.07 -10.07
C THR A 340 -16.75 1.99 -10.97
N ASP A 341 -17.44 3.12 -11.15
CA ASP A 341 -18.55 3.20 -12.09
C ASP A 341 -18.03 3.38 -13.52
N TRP A 342 -18.11 2.31 -14.30
CA TRP A 342 -17.64 2.26 -15.69
C TRP A 342 -18.67 2.77 -16.70
N SER A 343 -19.88 3.13 -16.26
CA SER A 343 -20.87 3.78 -17.12
C SER A 343 -20.44 5.21 -17.47
N ILE A 344 -19.69 5.86 -16.57
CA ILE A 344 -19.10 7.20 -16.73
C ILE A 344 -18.08 7.19 -17.87
N GLU A 345 -18.29 8.03 -18.88
CA GLU A 345 -17.46 8.06 -20.09
C GLU A 345 -15.98 8.35 -19.80
N ASN A 346 -15.71 9.25 -18.85
CA ASN A 346 -14.35 9.60 -18.42
C ASN A 346 -13.55 8.41 -17.88
N ASN A 347 -14.21 7.35 -17.40
CA ASN A 347 -13.55 6.15 -16.88
C ASN A 347 -13.26 5.11 -17.97
N ARG A 348 -13.93 5.16 -19.12
CA ARG A 348 -13.77 4.17 -20.20
C ARG A 348 -12.33 4.05 -20.74
N PRO A 349 -11.55 5.13 -20.93
CA PRO A 349 -10.15 5.02 -21.33
C PRO A 349 -9.30 4.27 -20.30
N ALA A 350 -9.50 4.56 -19.01
CA ALA A 350 -8.78 3.92 -17.91
C ALA A 350 -9.02 2.40 -17.89
N LEU A 351 -10.29 1.98 -18.03
CA LEU A 351 -10.68 0.57 -18.17
C LEU A 351 -9.97 -0.12 -19.34
N ASN A 352 -10.03 0.50 -20.52
CA ASN A 352 -9.41 -0.06 -21.72
C ASN A 352 -7.90 -0.24 -21.55
N PHE A 353 -7.21 0.72 -20.91
CA PHE A 353 -5.78 0.60 -20.67
C PHE A 353 -5.45 -0.56 -19.72
N VAL A 354 -6.22 -0.73 -18.63
CA VAL A 354 -5.94 -1.80 -17.67
C VAL A 354 -6.24 -3.18 -18.24
N LEU A 355 -7.34 -3.35 -18.97
CA LEU A 355 -7.67 -4.62 -19.62
C LEU A 355 -6.63 -4.98 -20.70
N ARG A 356 -6.22 -4.02 -21.54
CA ARG A 356 -5.14 -4.23 -22.52
C ARG A 356 -3.81 -4.56 -21.86
N ARG A 357 -3.49 -3.95 -20.72
CA ARG A 357 -2.24 -4.21 -20.01
C ARG A 357 -2.28 -5.57 -19.34
N LEU A 358 -3.38 -5.95 -18.70
CA LEU A 358 -3.60 -7.26 -18.11
C LEU A 358 -3.43 -8.36 -19.16
N ASP A 359 -4.07 -8.21 -20.33
CA ASP A 359 -3.91 -9.14 -21.46
C ASP A 359 -2.43 -9.28 -21.86
N LYS A 360 -1.69 -8.17 -22.04
CA LYS A 360 -0.25 -8.22 -22.35
C LYS A 360 0.58 -8.93 -21.27
N THR A 361 0.25 -8.70 -20.00
CA THR A 361 0.91 -9.32 -18.84
C THR A 361 0.67 -10.83 -18.84
N ILE A 362 -0.57 -11.27 -19.02
CA ILE A 362 -0.94 -12.69 -19.09
C ILE A 362 -0.36 -13.36 -20.34
N GLN A 363 -0.38 -12.69 -21.50
CA GLN A 363 0.28 -13.20 -22.70
C GLN A 363 1.78 -13.39 -22.49
N LYS A 364 2.44 -12.49 -21.77
CA LYS A 364 3.87 -12.60 -21.50
C LYS A 364 4.17 -13.78 -20.57
N ILE A 365 3.38 -13.96 -19.51
CA ILE A 365 3.47 -15.10 -18.61
C ILE A 365 3.18 -16.41 -19.39
N GLY A 366 2.11 -16.43 -20.17
CA GLY A 366 1.69 -17.59 -20.93
C GLY A 366 2.67 -18.00 -22.01
N LYS A 367 3.28 -17.08 -22.76
CA LYS A 367 4.13 -17.45 -23.91
C LYS A 367 5.53 -17.96 -23.53
N LYS A 368 6.10 -17.56 -22.39
CA LYS A 368 7.44 -18.01 -21.98
C LYS A 368 7.38 -18.89 -20.73
N ILE A 369 7.89 -20.12 -20.83
CA ILE A 369 7.89 -21.10 -19.72
C ILE A 369 8.61 -20.59 -18.47
N ILE A 370 9.67 -19.79 -18.64
CA ILE A 370 10.43 -19.19 -17.53
C ILE A 370 9.54 -18.30 -16.66
N PHE A 371 8.62 -17.54 -17.27
CA PHE A 371 7.67 -16.70 -16.52
C PHE A 371 6.57 -17.53 -15.87
N ARG A 372 6.08 -18.59 -16.52
CA ARG A 372 5.12 -19.53 -15.90
C ARG A 372 5.67 -20.12 -14.59
N ARG A 373 6.94 -20.55 -14.58
CA ARG A 373 7.60 -21.12 -13.40
C ARG A 373 7.83 -20.14 -12.24
N ARG A 374 7.88 -18.83 -12.55
CA ARG A 374 8.13 -17.76 -11.56
C ARG A 374 6.88 -16.94 -11.26
N THR A 375 5.71 -17.41 -11.66
CA THR A 375 4.45 -16.71 -11.43
C THR A 375 3.83 -17.16 -10.11
N ASN A 376 3.38 -16.21 -9.31
CA ASN A 376 2.51 -16.52 -8.18
C ASN A 376 1.07 -16.77 -8.69
N TRP A 377 0.72 -18.04 -8.89
CA TRP A 377 -0.59 -18.44 -9.41
C TRP A 377 -1.75 -18.07 -8.50
N ILE A 378 -1.55 -18.05 -7.18
CA ILE A 378 -2.58 -17.66 -6.22
C ILE A 378 -2.94 -16.18 -6.41
N ALA A 379 -1.93 -15.31 -6.47
CA ALA A 379 -2.14 -13.88 -6.68
C ALA A 379 -2.78 -13.58 -8.04
N LEU A 380 -2.31 -14.24 -9.11
CA LEU A 380 -2.91 -14.11 -10.45
C LEU A 380 -4.37 -14.60 -10.46
N THR A 381 -4.68 -15.69 -9.76
CA THR A 381 -6.06 -16.17 -9.59
C THR A 381 -6.92 -15.13 -8.91
N ASN A 382 -6.42 -14.46 -7.87
CA ASN A 382 -7.14 -13.38 -7.18
C ASN A 382 -7.42 -12.18 -8.10
N TRP A 383 -6.51 -11.86 -9.02
CA TRP A 383 -6.76 -10.82 -10.03
C TRP A 383 -7.90 -11.20 -10.97
N LEU A 384 -7.87 -12.43 -11.49
CA LEU A 384 -8.91 -12.94 -12.38
C LEU A 384 -10.26 -13.08 -11.67
N ASN A 385 -10.26 -13.46 -10.40
CA ASN A 385 -11.45 -13.48 -9.54
C ASN A 385 -12.08 -12.09 -9.41
N GLY A 386 -11.27 -11.07 -9.08
CA GLY A 386 -11.75 -9.69 -8.97
C GLY A 386 -12.26 -9.15 -10.31
N LEU A 387 -11.57 -9.48 -11.41
CA LEU A 387 -12.03 -9.16 -12.76
C LEU A 387 -13.38 -9.83 -13.06
N HIS A 388 -13.50 -11.13 -12.78
CA HIS A 388 -14.74 -11.87 -12.95
C HIS A 388 -15.90 -11.22 -12.18
N GLN A 389 -15.70 -10.89 -10.90
CA GLN A 389 -16.72 -10.20 -10.09
C GLN A 389 -17.12 -8.85 -10.71
N THR A 390 -16.14 -8.11 -11.27
CA THR A 390 -16.40 -6.84 -11.97
C THR A 390 -17.26 -7.06 -13.22
N LEU A 391 -17.00 -8.12 -14.00
CA LEU A 391 -17.79 -8.45 -15.19
C LEU A 391 -19.21 -8.88 -14.85
N VAL A 392 -19.39 -9.61 -13.74
CA VAL A 392 -20.72 -9.94 -13.22
C VAL A 392 -21.49 -8.67 -12.82
N ALA A 393 -20.82 -7.72 -12.16
CA ALA A 393 -21.43 -6.45 -11.76
C ALA A 393 -21.71 -5.51 -12.95
N PHE A 394 -20.89 -5.58 -14.00
CA PHE A 394 -20.97 -4.72 -15.19
C PHE A 394 -20.87 -5.53 -16.50
N PRO A 395 -21.93 -6.27 -16.88
CA PRO A 395 -21.88 -7.20 -18.01
C PRO A 395 -21.52 -6.54 -19.35
N TYR A 396 -21.89 -5.27 -19.55
CA TYR A 396 -21.60 -4.51 -20.78
C TYR A 396 -20.09 -4.35 -21.07
N ILE A 397 -19.21 -4.57 -20.09
CA ILE A 397 -17.74 -4.52 -20.27
C ILE A 397 -17.21 -5.84 -20.86
N ALA A 398 -17.95 -6.94 -20.72
CA ALA A 398 -17.49 -8.29 -21.03
C ALA A 398 -17.09 -8.45 -22.51
N HIS A 399 -17.73 -7.76 -23.44
CA HIS A 399 -17.46 -7.93 -24.88
C HIS A 399 -16.18 -7.25 -25.39
N SER A 400 -15.31 -6.76 -24.50
CA SER A 400 -14.07 -6.11 -24.94
C SER A 400 -13.04 -7.13 -25.48
N HIS A 401 -12.37 -6.78 -26.59
CA HIS A 401 -11.40 -7.66 -27.25
C HIS A 401 -10.24 -8.16 -26.36
N PRO A 402 -9.58 -7.32 -25.52
CA PRO A 402 -8.47 -7.78 -24.67
C PRO A 402 -8.86 -8.91 -23.71
N LEU A 403 -10.13 -8.91 -23.37
CA LEU A 403 -10.77 -9.72 -22.35
C LEU A 403 -11.00 -11.15 -22.91
N LYS A 404 -11.48 -11.26 -24.15
CA LYS A 404 -11.49 -12.52 -24.92
C LYS A 404 -10.09 -13.13 -25.08
N SER A 405 -9.10 -12.30 -25.44
CA SER A 405 -7.69 -12.74 -25.57
C SER A 405 -7.12 -13.26 -24.25
N THR A 406 -7.41 -12.56 -23.15
CA THR A 406 -7.01 -12.96 -21.80
C THR A 406 -7.58 -14.35 -21.45
N THR A 407 -8.88 -14.55 -21.64
CA THR A 407 -9.54 -15.84 -21.37
C THR A 407 -8.91 -16.98 -22.17
N LEU A 408 -8.70 -16.78 -23.48
CA LEU A 408 -8.09 -17.79 -24.36
C LEU A 408 -6.65 -18.14 -23.95
N MET A 409 -5.85 -17.14 -23.55
CA MET A 409 -4.48 -17.39 -23.09
C MET A 409 -4.47 -18.15 -21.77
N CYS A 410 -5.35 -17.80 -20.83
CA CYS A 410 -5.48 -18.54 -19.58
C CYS A 410 -5.92 -19.99 -19.80
N LEU A 411 -6.86 -20.24 -20.73
CA LEU A 411 -7.23 -21.61 -21.15
C LEU A 411 -6.04 -22.36 -21.75
N ARG A 412 -5.21 -21.71 -22.57
CA ARG A 412 -3.99 -22.32 -23.12
C ARG A 412 -2.99 -22.67 -22.01
N ILE A 413 -2.79 -21.77 -21.04
CA ILE A 413 -1.92 -22.01 -19.89
C ILE A 413 -2.39 -23.25 -19.12
N MET A 414 -3.71 -23.42 -18.99
CA MET A 414 -4.34 -24.53 -18.29
C MET A 414 -4.23 -25.88 -18.99
N ILE A 415 -4.47 -25.92 -20.30
CA ILE A 415 -4.44 -27.16 -21.09
C ILE A 415 -2.99 -27.66 -21.24
N GLY A 416 -2.00 -26.79 -21.02
CA GLY A 416 -0.59 -27.06 -21.25
C GLY A 416 -0.27 -26.95 -22.74
N ASP A 417 0.86 -26.32 -23.08
CA ASP A 417 1.44 -26.54 -24.40
C ASP A 417 2.14 -27.91 -24.34
N PRO A 418 2.04 -28.77 -25.38
CA PRO A 418 2.76 -30.04 -25.48
C PRO A 418 4.26 -29.83 -25.74
N LEU A 419 4.91 -28.95 -24.98
CA LEU A 419 6.35 -28.75 -25.00
C LEU A 419 6.93 -29.22 -23.66
N ASN A 420 7.27 -30.52 -23.70
CA ASN A 420 8.05 -31.31 -22.77
C ASN A 420 7.50 -31.45 -21.34
N ASP A 421 6.97 -32.65 -21.15
CA ASP A 421 6.65 -33.30 -19.88
C ASP A 421 7.72 -33.06 -18.80
N ASP A 422 7.21 -32.75 -17.60
CA ASP A 422 7.83 -32.76 -16.26
C ASP A 422 7.14 -31.75 -15.32
N LEU A 423 6.12 -31.02 -15.78
CA LEU A 423 5.54 -29.85 -15.10
C LEU A 423 4.38 -30.11 -14.12
N PHE A 424 3.91 -31.34 -13.94
CA PHE A 424 2.71 -31.61 -13.12
C PHE A 424 2.97 -32.02 -11.67
N THR A 425 4.16 -31.79 -11.12
CA THR A 425 4.47 -32.09 -9.71
C THR A 425 4.33 -30.89 -8.75
N GLN A 426 3.94 -29.70 -9.24
CA GLN A 426 3.47 -28.62 -8.35
C GLN A 426 1.95 -28.77 -8.12
N SER A 427 1.62 -29.55 -7.10
CA SER A 427 0.34 -29.69 -6.39
C SER A 427 -0.94 -29.26 -7.14
N ASN A 428 -1.76 -30.24 -7.51
CA ASN A 428 -3.14 -30.12 -8.01
C ASN A 428 -4.05 -29.16 -7.21
N THR A 429 -3.68 -28.77 -5.99
CA THR A 429 -4.44 -27.85 -5.13
C THR A 429 -4.32 -26.37 -5.51
N THR A 430 -3.26 -25.94 -6.20
CA THR A 430 -3.05 -24.51 -6.53
C THR A 430 -3.69 -24.11 -7.87
N PHE A 431 -3.89 -25.08 -8.77
CA PHE A 431 -4.50 -24.87 -10.10
C PHE A 431 -6.03 -25.00 -10.11
N GLN A 432 -6.62 -25.66 -9.10
CA GLN A 432 -8.08 -25.84 -9.01
C GLN A 432 -8.85 -24.51 -8.88
N PRO A 433 -8.41 -23.54 -8.05
CA PRO A 433 -9.08 -22.23 -7.98
C PRO A 433 -8.97 -21.47 -9.30
N PHE A 434 -7.79 -21.50 -9.95
CA PHE A 434 -7.56 -20.88 -11.26
C PHE A 434 -8.51 -21.46 -12.33
N TYR A 435 -8.73 -22.77 -12.31
CA TYR A 435 -9.68 -23.46 -13.20
C TYR A 435 -11.11 -22.96 -13.04
N MET A 436 -11.63 -22.91 -11.81
CA MET A 436 -13.02 -22.53 -11.59
C MET A 436 -13.31 -21.10 -12.06
N VAL A 437 -12.38 -20.17 -11.81
CA VAL A 437 -12.50 -18.78 -12.29
C VAL A 437 -12.56 -18.72 -13.81
N LEU A 438 -11.80 -19.56 -14.50
CA LEU A 438 -11.76 -19.58 -15.95
C LEU A 438 -13.01 -20.18 -16.57
N VAL A 439 -13.59 -21.19 -15.94
CA VAL A 439 -14.91 -21.71 -16.33
C VAL A 439 -15.94 -20.60 -16.22
N HIS A 440 -15.97 -19.87 -15.11
CA HIS A 440 -16.91 -18.76 -14.92
C HIS A 440 -16.67 -17.58 -15.88
N LEU A 441 -15.41 -17.19 -16.11
CA LEU A 441 -15.06 -16.17 -17.10
C LEU A 441 -15.51 -16.60 -18.49
N ASN A 442 -15.27 -17.85 -18.89
CA ASN A 442 -15.65 -18.36 -20.21
C ASN A 442 -17.18 -18.38 -20.39
N HIS A 443 -17.94 -18.75 -19.34
CA HIS A 443 -19.40 -18.68 -19.35
C HIS A 443 -19.94 -17.26 -19.59
N LEU A 444 -19.29 -16.23 -19.05
CA LEU A 444 -19.68 -14.83 -19.30
C LEU A 444 -19.44 -14.38 -20.76
N TYR A 445 -18.54 -15.03 -21.51
CA TYR A 445 -18.35 -14.74 -22.94
C TYR A 445 -19.24 -15.58 -23.84
N CYS A 446 -19.58 -16.79 -23.43
CA CYS A 446 -20.35 -17.74 -24.22
C CYS A 446 -21.87 -17.60 -24.01
N SER A 447 -22.30 -16.93 -22.93
CA SER A 447 -23.70 -16.56 -22.75
C SER A 447 -24.05 -15.33 -23.61
N PRO A 448 -25.14 -15.39 -24.40
CA PRO A 448 -25.53 -14.32 -25.33
C PRO A 448 -25.91 -13.01 -24.65
#